data_AF-A0A352XGD1-F1
#
_entry.id   AF-A0A352XGD1-F1
#
_cell.length_a   1.000
_cell.length_b   1.000
_cell.length_c   1.000
_cell.angle_alpha   90.00
_cell.angle_beta   90.00
_cell.angle_gamma   90.00
#
_symmetry.space_group_name_H-M   'P 1'
#
loop_
_entity.id
_entity.type
_entity.pdbx_description
1 polymer ?
#
loop_
_entity_poly.entity_id
_entity_poly.type
_entity_poly.pdbx_seq_one_letter_code
_entity_poly.pdbx_strand_id
1 'polypeptide(L)'
;MASAQEVKRYLAYWFQLGKKVVVRNGQTTLLPENVVVGNGYSDEFEQIWQYILSCDSGDCYLEGTCQTIADLLTSKWDIEACARCQMPVPLFNVGLP
;
A
#
# COMPACT_ATOMS: atom_id res chain seq x y z
N MET A 1 -8.09 13.24 1.17
CA MET A 1 -8.37 11.84 0.78
C MET A 1 -7.13 11.29 0.12
N ALA A 2 -6.69 10.10 0.50
CA ALA A 2 -5.61 9.40 -0.18
C ALA A 2 -6.00 9.07 -1.62
N SER A 3 -5.18 9.51 -2.57
CA SER A 3 -5.25 9.11 -3.97
C SER A 3 -4.63 7.73 -4.16
N ALA A 4 -5.02 7.03 -5.23
CA ALA A 4 -4.42 5.75 -5.60
C ALA A 4 -2.88 5.85 -5.78
N GLN A 5 -2.37 7.00 -6.20
CA GLN A 5 -0.92 7.24 -6.31
C GLN A 5 -0.24 7.33 -4.95
N GLU A 6 -0.89 7.92 -3.94
CA GLU A 6 -0.36 7.99 -2.58
C GLU A 6 -0.36 6.61 -1.92
N VAL A 7 -1.42 5.81 -2.12
CA VAL A 7 -1.49 4.41 -1.65
C VAL A 7 -0.39 3.59 -2.31
N LYS A 8 -0.20 3.74 -3.62
CA LYS A 8 0.88 3.08 -4.36
C LYS A 8 2.26 3.47 -3.83
N ARG A 9 2.51 4.77 -3.58
CA ARG A 9 3.76 5.24 -2.98
C ARG A 9 3.96 4.65 -1.58
N TYR A 10 2.92 4.63 -0.76
CA TYR A 10 2.96 4.02 0.57
C TYR A 10 3.33 2.53 0.52
N LEU A 11 2.74 1.78 -0.40
CA LEU A 11 3.08 0.38 -0.68
C LEU A 11 4.54 0.20 -1.10
N ALA A 12 5.05 1.07 -1.98
CA ALA A 12 6.45 1.03 -2.39
C ALA A 12 7.40 1.19 -1.18
N TYR A 13 7.12 2.14 -0.28
CA TYR A 13 7.86 2.28 0.97
C TYR A 13 7.76 1.02 1.84
N TRP A 14 6.58 0.41 1.94
CA TRP A 14 6.39 -0.81 2.75
C TRP A 14 7.24 -1.97 2.24
N PHE A 15 7.26 -2.20 0.92
CA PHE A 15 8.10 -3.22 0.31
C PHE A 15 9.60 -2.93 0.47
N GLN A 16 10.03 -1.66 0.40
CA GLN A 16 11.42 -1.26 0.66
C GLN A 16 11.87 -1.53 2.10
N LEU A 17 10.93 -1.59 3.06
CA LEU A 17 11.19 -2.01 4.44
C LEU A 17 11.22 -3.53 4.60
N GLY A 18 11.09 -4.29 3.50
CA GLY A 18 11.01 -5.75 3.50
C GLY A 18 9.67 -6.31 3.97
N LYS A 19 8.65 -5.45 4.12
CA LYS A 19 7.31 -5.85 4.52
C LYS A 19 6.51 -6.34 3.31
N LYS A 20 5.69 -7.36 3.53
CA LYS A 20 4.93 -8.02 2.46
C LYS A 20 3.49 -7.53 2.43
N VAL A 21 2.83 -7.72 1.28
CA VAL A 21 1.38 -7.63 1.18
C VAL A 21 0.80 -9.04 1.22
N VAL A 22 -0.18 -9.24 2.08
CA VAL A 22 -0.93 -10.48 2.18
C VAL A 22 -2.17 -10.36 1.30
N VAL A 23 -2.37 -11.29 0.37
CA VAL A 23 -3.48 -11.32 -0.58
C VAL A 23 -4.28 -12.62 -0.45
N ARG A 24 -5.42 -12.70 -1.14
CA ARG A 24 -6.34 -13.86 -1.12
C ARG A 24 -6.76 -14.23 0.30
N ASN A 25 -7.14 -13.23 1.10
CA ASN A 25 -7.62 -13.41 2.47
C ASN A 25 -6.62 -14.15 3.38
N GLY A 26 -5.31 -13.92 3.21
CA GLY A 26 -4.29 -14.54 4.06
C GLY A 26 -3.51 -15.68 3.40
N GLN A 27 -3.87 -16.11 2.20
CA GLN A 27 -3.32 -17.34 1.61
C GLN A 27 -1.98 -17.14 0.89
N THR A 28 -1.68 -15.92 0.44
CA THR A 28 -0.46 -15.66 -0.33
C THR A 28 0.17 -14.34 0.12
N THR A 29 1.50 -14.27 0.09
CA THR A 29 2.24 -13.03 0.33
C THR A 29 2.98 -12.61 -0.91
N LEU A 30 2.90 -11.33 -1.25
CA LEU A 30 3.62 -10.70 -2.35
C LEU A 30 4.70 -9.78 -1.79
N LEU A 31 5.91 -9.91 -2.33
CA LEU A 31 7.05 -9.03 -2.06
C LEU A 31 7.87 -8.95 -3.35
N PRO A 32 7.92 -7.80 -4.01
CA PRO A 32 8.79 -7.64 -5.18
C PRO A 32 10.26 -7.74 -4.76
N GLU A 33 11.10 -8.31 -5.63
CA GLU A 33 12.54 -8.31 -5.45
C GLU A 33 13.11 -6.89 -5.61
N ASN A 34 12.59 -6.16 -6.59
CA ASN A 34 12.96 -4.75 -6.81
C ASN A 34 11.71 -3.87 -6.82
N VAL A 35 11.69 -2.81 -6.03
CA VAL A 35 10.57 -1.84 -6.01
C VAL A 35 10.81 -0.67 -6.96
N VAL A 36 12.04 -0.18 -7.04
CA VAL A 36 12.44 1.00 -7.81
C VAL A 36 13.60 0.63 -8.72
N VAL A 37 13.51 0.98 -9.99
CA VAL A 37 14.57 0.81 -10.99
C VAL A 37 14.79 2.14 -11.70
N GLY A 38 16.00 2.69 -11.58
CA GLY A 38 16.33 4.01 -12.12
C GLY A 38 15.49 5.12 -11.47
N ASN A 39 14.71 5.85 -12.29
CA ASN A 39 13.86 6.96 -11.83
C ASN A 39 12.38 6.56 -11.62
N GLY A 40 12.03 5.28 -11.71
CA GLY A 40 10.65 4.81 -11.67
C GLY A 40 10.47 3.53 -10.87
N TYR A 41 9.22 3.11 -10.75
CA TYR A 41 8.91 1.80 -10.19
C TYR A 41 9.32 0.68 -11.15
N SER A 42 9.68 -0.47 -10.60
CA SER A 42 9.95 -1.67 -11.40
C SER A 42 8.67 -2.21 -12.03
N ASP A 43 8.81 -2.93 -13.14
CA ASP A 43 7.68 -3.64 -13.78
C ASP A 43 7.06 -4.67 -12.83
N GLU A 44 7.87 -5.31 -11.98
CA GLU A 44 7.42 -6.26 -10.97
C GLU A 44 6.48 -5.61 -9.95
N PHE A 45 6.88 -4.45 -9.43
CA PHE A 45 6.05 -3.69 -8.50
C PHE A 45 4.77 -3.21 -9.18
N GLU A 46 4.85 -2.74 -10.43
CA GLU A 46 3.68 -2.33 -11.20
C GLU A 46 2.69 -3.49 -11.40
N GLN A 47 3.19 -4.69 -11.70
CA GLN A 47 2.35 -5.88 -11.84
C GLN A 47 1.67 -6.27 -10.51
N ILE A 48 2.41 -6.24 -9.41
CA ILE A 48 1.83 -6.48 -8.07
C ILE A 48 0.77 -5.43 -7.76
N TRP A 49 1.02 -4.16 -8.07
CA TRP A 49 0.05 -3.09 -7.88
C TRP A 49 -1.22 -3.31 -8.69
N GLN A 50 -1.11 -3.66 -9.99
CA GLN A 50 -2.28 -3.99 -10.82
C GLN A 50 -3.03 -5.21 -10.28
N TYR A 51 -2.32 -6.23 -9.80
CA TYR A 51 -2.94 -7.40 -9.20
C TYR A 51 -3.74 -7.05 -7.94
N ILE A 52 -3.17 -6.25 -7.03
CA ILE A 52 -3.86 -5.80 -5.79
C ILE A 52 -5.13 -5.00 -6.10
N LEU A 53 -5.16 -4.26 -7.20
CA LEU A 53 -6.36 -3.54 -7.65
C LEU A 53 -7.41 -4.44 -8.34
N SER A 54 -7.02 -5.63 -8.77
CA SER A 54 -7.92 -6.58 -9.43
C SER A 54 -8.82 -7.29 -8.42
N CYS A 55 -10.03 -7.65 -8.85
CA CYS A 55 -10.97 -8.44 -8.04
C CYS A 55 -10.42 -9.84 -7.66
N ASP A 56 -9.46 -10.37 -8.44
CA ASP A 56 -8.85 -11.68 -8.22
C ASP A 56 -7.87 -11.73 -7.04
N SER A 57 -7.53 -10.57 -6.47
CA SER A 57 -6.64 -10.48 -5.30
C SER A 57 -7.35 -10.72 -3.97
N GLY A 58 -8.69 -10.63 -3.93
CA GLY A 58 -9.46 -10.72 -2.69
C GLY A 58 -9.09 -9.63 -1.69
N ASP A 59 -9.28 -9.90 -0.40
CA ASP A 59 -8.89 -8.96 0.65
C ASP A 59 -7.36 -8.91 0.78
N CYS A 60 -6.81 -7.71 0.58
CA CYS A 60 -5.39 -7.42 0.61
C CYS A 60 -5.02 -6.63 1.86
N TYR A 61 -4.01 -7.07 2.61
CA TYR A 61 -3.56 -6.48 3.87
C TYR A 61 -2.05 -6.20 3.83
N LEU A 62 -1.59 -5.20 4.59
CA LEU A 62 -0.17 -5.00 4.82
C LEU A 62 0.27 -5.87 5.99
N GLU A 63 1.41 -6.55 5.85
CA GLU A 63 1.96 -7.37 6.92
C GLU A 63 2.22 -6.50 8.16
N GLY A 64 1.65 -6.92 9.29
CA GLY A 64 1.78 -6.22 10.57
C GLY A 64 0.77 -5.09 10.78
N THR A 65 -0.23 -4.95 9.91
CA THR A 65 -1.33 -3.99 10.10
C THR A 65 -2.70 -4.65 10.02
N CYS A 66 -3.73 -3.95 10.50
CA CYS A 66 -5.12 -4.42 10.44
C CYS A 66 -5.92 -3.79 9.28
N GLN A 67 -5.34 -2.82 8.57
CA GLN A 67 -6.04 -2.11 7.49
C GLN A 67 -5.91 -2.88 6.18
N THR A 68 -6.98 -2.91 5.39
CA THR A 68 -6.92 -3.42 4.02
C THR A 68 -6.43 -2.35 3.06
N ILE A 69 -5.84 -2.76 1.93
CA ILE A 69 -5.52 -1.84 0.83
C ILE A 69 -6.80 -1.21 0.27
N ALA A 70 -7.90 -1.97 0.22
CA ALA A 70 -9.21 -1.46 -0.18
C ALA A 70 -9.68 -0.32 0.74
N ASP A 71 -9.50 -0.45 2.06
CA ASP A 71 -9.80 0.61 3.02
C ASP A 71 -8.95 1.85 2.76
N LEU A 72 -7.64 1.69 2.55
CA LEU A 72 -6.72 2.79 2.27
C LEU A 72 -7.07 3.54 0.97
N LEU A 73 -7.72 2.88 0.02
CA LEU A 73 -8.22 3.47 -1.22
C LEU A 73 -9.56 4.20 -1.04
N THR A 74 -10.22 4.08 0.10
CA THR A 74 -11.45 4.83 0.40
C THR A 74 -11.16 6.25 0.86
N SER A 75 -12.16 7.12 0.75
CA SER A 75 -12.11 8.50 1.24
C SER A 75 -11.88 8.66 2.75
N LYS A 76 -11.90 7.56 3.51
CA LYS A 76 -11.77 7.56 4.97
C LYS A 76 -10.33 7.71 5.44
N TRP A 77 -9.36 7.58 4.55
CA TRP A 77 -7.94 7.63 4.89
C TRP A 77 -7.22 8.74 4.13
N ASP A 78 -6.27 9.35 4.82
CA ASP A 78 -5.27 10.25 4.26
C ASP A 78 -3.89 9.63 4.42
N ILE A 79 -3.02 9.80 3.44
CA ILE A 79 -1.62 9.34 3.52
C ILE A 79 -0.74 10.58 3.60
N GLU A 80 -0.36 10.92 4.82
CA GLU A 80 0.44 12.10 5.11
C GLU A 80 1.91 11.75 5.32
N ALA A 81 2.79 12.71 5.08
CA ALA A 81 4.20 12.53 5.36
C ALA A 81 4.47 12.68 6.86
N CYS A 82 5.16 11.71 7.46
CA CYS A 82 5.57 11.77 8.85
C CYS A 82 6.45 13.00 9.08
N ALA A 83 6.08 13.89 10.01
CA ALA A 83 6.83 15.11 10.31
C ALA A 83 8.31 14.87 10.70
N ARG A 84 8.65 13.66 11.18
CA ARG A 84 10.01 13.29 11.59
C ARG A 84 10.89 12.81 10.44
N CYS A 85 10.35 12.00 9.52
CA CYS A 85 11.14 11.27 8.53
C CYS A 85 10.58 11.33 7.10
N GLN A 86 9.49 12.08 6.88
CA GLN A 86 8.77 12.19 5.61
C GLN A 86 8.20 10.86 5.07
N MET A 87 8.25 9.78 5.86
CA MET A 87 7.65 8.51 5.46
C MET A 87 6.13 8.63 5.38
N PRO A 88 5.49 8.05 4.35
CA PRO A 88 4.04 8.06 4.25
C PRO A 88 3.40 7.26 5.39
N VAL A 89 2.42 7.85 6.06
CA VAL A 89 1.67 7.25 7.18
C VAL A 89 0.16 7.36 6.89
N PRO A 90 -0.60 6.25 6.98
CA PRO A 90 -2.04 6.30 6.86
C PRO A 90 -2.67 6.89 8.14
N LEU A 91 -3.51 7.91 7.96
CA LEU A 91 -4.28 8.58 9.01
C LEU A 91 -5.77 8.42 8.71
N PHE A 92 -6.55 8.08 9.73
CA PHE A 92 -8.00 7.97 9.59
C PHE A 92 -8.61 9.37 9.64
N ASN A 93 -9.37 9.73 8.61
CA ASN A 93 -10.12 10.98 8.54
C ASN A 93 -11.43 10.83 9.32
N VAL A 94 -11.34 10.76 10.66
CA VAL A 94 -12.51 10.93 11.53
C VAL A 94 -12.58 12.41 11.86
N GLY A 95 -13.40 13.16 11.14
CA GLY A 95 -13.91 14.41 11.68
C GLY A 95 -14.66 14.10 12.98
N LEU A 96 -14.36 14.82 14.06
CA LEU A 96 -15.20 14.78 15.27
C LEU A 96 -16.65 15.10 14.83
N PRO A 97 -17.64 14.28 15.21
CA PRO A 97 -19.05 14.62 15.01
C PRO A 97 -19.44 15.87 15.81
#